data_AF-A0A2V5V5R4-F1
#
_entry.id   AF-A0A2V5V5R4-F1
#
_cell.length_a   1.000
_cell.length_b   1.000
_cell.length_c   1.000
_cell.angle_alpha   90.00
_cell.angle_beta   90.00
_cell.angle_gamma   90.00
#
_symmetry.space_group_name_H-M   'P 1'
#
loop_
_entity.id
_entity.type
_entity.pdbx_description
1 polymer ?
#
loop_
_entity_poly.entity_id
_entity_poly.type
_entity_poly.pdbx_seq_one_letter_code
_entity_poly.pdbx_strand_id
1 'polypeptide(L)'
;MPLKSQKEKAEDFRALHHGRRILILPNGWDVPSARLFEDAGFPAIATSSAGMLVSLGYPDGEVIGRTEFVSAVGRIARVLSVPLSADVVAGFGKTTKEVLVTVKAILKTGAVGIN
;
A
#
# COMPACT_ATOMS: atom_id res chain seq x y z
N MET A 1 3.44 22.35 3.58
CA MET A 1 3.48 21.63 4.86
C MET A 1 4.66 20.66 4.84
N PRO A 2 5.40 20.48 5.93
CA PRO A 2 6.44 19.46 5.98
C PRO A 2 5.81 18.07 5.79
N LEU A 3 6.51 17.19 5.08
CA LEU A 3 6.06 15.82 4.85
C LEU A 3 5.98 15.08 6.19
N LYS A 4 4.84 14.47 6.52
CA LYS A 4 4.69 13.61 7.70
C LYS A 4 5.64 12.42 7.62
N SER A 5 6.25 12.06 8.74
CA SER A 5 7.00 10.81 8.87
C SER A 5 6.10 9.59 8.67
N GLN A 6 6.69 8.44 8.35
CA GLN A 6 5.93 7.20 8.21
C GLN A 6 5.19 6.83 9.50
N LYS A 7 5.79 7.10 10.66
CA LYS A 7 5.17 6.83 11.97
C LYS A 7 3.92 7.68 12.19
N GLU A 8 3.99 8.98 11.88
CA GLU A 8 2.81 9.87 11.97
C GLU A 8 1.70 9.42 11.02
N LYS A 9 2.04 9.03 9.78
CA LYS A 9 1.05 8.45 8.86
C LYS A 9 0.41 7.16 9.39
N ALA A 10 1.17 6.31 10.08
CA ALA A 10 0.64 5.09 10.68
C ALA A 10 -0.30 5.39 11.85
N GLU A 11 0.03 6.39 12.68
CA GLU A 11 -0.82 6.86 13.77
C GLU A 11 -2.13 7.48 13.24
N ASP A 12 -2.05 8.29 12.18
CA ASP A 12 -3.22 8.82 11.47
C ASP A 12 -4.10 7.68 10.92
N PHE A 13 -3.50 6.71 10.24
CA PHE A 13 -4.23 5.58 9.66
C PHE A 13 -4.94 4.76 10.73
N ARG A 14 -4.28 4.51 11.86
CA ARG A 14 -4.90 3.86 13.01
C ARG A 14 -6.06 4.68 13.59
N ALA A 15 -5.91 6.00 13.71
CA ALA A 15 -6.96 6.88 14.19
C ALA A 15 -8.20 6.85 13.27
N LEU A 16 -8.00 6.78 11.94
CA LEU A 16 -9.09 6.66 10.97
C LEU A 16 -9.96 5.41 11.20
N HIS A 17 -9.36 4.27 11.59
CA HIS A 17 -10.10 3.03 11.87
C HIS A 17 -10.95 3.09 13.14
N HIS A 18 -10.55 3.91 14.10
CA HIS A 18 -11.26 4.08 15.38
C HIS A 18 -12.18 5.32 15.38
N GLY A 19 -12.27 6.03 14.25
CA GLY A 19 -13.10 7.21 14.11
C GLY A 19 -14.60 6.89 14.09
N ARG A 20 -15.43 7.92 14.29
CA ARG A 20 -16.90 7.78 14.25
C ARG A 20 -17.46 7.59 12.84
N ARG A 21 -16.71 7.95 11.80
CA ARG A 21 -17.11 7.81 10.40
C ARG A 21 -16.52 6.54 9.84
N ILE A 22 -17.28 5.83 9.00
CA ILE A 22 -16.76 4.70 8.23
C ILE A 22 -15.60 5.22 7.37
N LEU A 23 -14.45 4.56 7.49
CA LEU A 23 -13.31 4.81 6.62
C LEU A 23 -13.60 4.21 5.24
N ILE A 24 -13.74 5.07 4.24
CA ILE A 24 -13.74 4.65 2.84
C ILE A 24 -12.28 4.61 2.38
N LEU A 25 -11.81 3.42 2.03
CA LEU A 25 -10.43 3.15 1.64
C LEU A 25 -10.38 2.70 0.17
N PRO A 26 -10.17 3.62 -0.78
CA PRO A 26 -10.11 3.26 -2.19
C PRO A 26 -8.82 2.51 -2.54
N ASN A 27 -8.90 1.64 -3.54
CA ASN A 27 -7.78 0.85 -4.02
C ASN A 27 -7.13 1.48 -5.27
N GLY A 28 -5.93 2.02 -5.14
CA GLY A 28 -5.09 2.47 -6.26
C GLY A 28 -4.06 1.41 -6.67
N TRP A 29 -3.93 1.14 -7.97
CA TRP A 29 -3.05 0.08 -8.48
C TRP A 29 -1.80 0.61 -9.20
N ASP A 30 -1.71 1.93 -9.39
CA ASP A 30 -0.54 2.61 -9.93
C ASP A 30 -0.44 4.03 -9.37
N VAL A 31 0.60 4.77 -9.79
CA VAL A 31 0.83 6.14 -9.33
C VAL A 31 -0.33 7.08 -9.71
N PRO A 32 -0.79 7.14 -10.97
CA PRO A 32 -1.91 8.00 -11.36
C PRO A 32 -3.22 7.71 -10.61
N SER A 33 -3.63 6.45 -10.48
CA SER A 33 -4.88 6.08 -9.81
C SER A 33 -4.85 6.41 -8.32
N ALA A 34 -3.73 6.13 -7.63
CA ALA A 34 -3.58 6.50 -6.24
C ALA A 34 -3.62 8.03 -6.06
N ARG A 35 -2.96 8.77 -6.95
CA ARG A 35 -2.96 10.24 -6.88
C ARG A 35 -4.35 10.82 -7.12
N LEU A 36 -5.14 10.22 -8.01
CA LEU A 36 -6.53 10.63 -8.24
C LEU A 36 -7.38 10.52 -6.96
N PHE A 37 -7.21 9.45 -6.18
CA PHE A 37 -7.93 9.32 -4.90
C PHE A 37 -7.43 10.32 -3.86
N GLU A 38 -6.12 10.57 -3.79
CA GLU A 38 -5.60 11.59 -2.89
C GLU A 38 -6.13 12.99 -3.25
N ASP A 39 -6.11 13.36 -4.52
CA ASP A 39 -6.59 14.66 -5.01
C ASP A 39 -8.12 14.80 -4.83
N ALA A 40 -8.86 13.67 -4.81
CA ALA A 40 -10.28 13.63 -4.44
C ALA A 40 -10.54 13.76 -2.93
N GLY A 41 -9.50 13.85 -2.10
CA GLY A 41 -9.58 14.11 -0.67
C GLY A 41 -9.75 12.88 0.21
N PHE A 42 -9.48 11.67 -0.31
CA PHE A 42 -9.50 10.47 0.54
C PHE A 42 -8.36 10.51 1.56
N PRO A 43 -8.64 10.25 2.86
CA PRO A 43 -7.66 10.46 3.93
C PRO A 43 -6.63 9.33 4.03
N ALA A 44 -6.81 8.23 3.29
CA ALA A 44 -5.90 7.11 3.17
C ALA A 44 -6.24 6.31 1.90
N ILE A 45 -5.29 5.52 1.42
CA ILE A 45 -5.42 4.71 0.19
C ILE A 45 -4.93 3.29 0.49
N ALA A 46 -5.50 2.29 -0.16
CA ALA A 46 -4.95 0.93 -0.21
C ALA A 46 -4.50 0.60 -1.64
N THR A 47 -3.68 -0.43 -1.80
CA THR A 47 -3.41 -1.01 -3.12
C THR A 47 -4.39 -2.13 -3.44
N SER A 48 -4.65 -2.38 -4.72
CA SER A 48 -5.23 -3.65 -5.18
C SER A 48 -4.13 -4.51 -5.77
N SER A 49 -3.86 -5.69 -5.20
CA SER A 49 -2.88 -6.62 -5.76
C SER A 49 -3.25 -7.04 -7.19
N ALA A 50 -4.48 -7.49 -7.41
CA ALA A 50 -4.98 -7.86 -8.75
C ALA A 50 -4.82 -6.73 -9.77
N GLY A 51 -5.22 -5.50 -9.41
CA GLY A 51 -5.06 -4.33 -10.28
C GLY A 51 -3.59 -4.01 -10.57
N MET A 52 -2.72 -4.09 -9.56
CA MET A 52 -1.28 -3.87 -9.72
C MET A 52 -0.66 -4.91 -10.66
N LEU A 53 -0.97 -6.19 -10.45
CA LEU A 53 -0.46 -7.30 -11.25
C LEU A 53 -0.83 -7.13 -12.73
N VAL A 54 -2.12 -6.91 -13.01
CA VAL A 54 -2.61 -6.71 -14.38
C VAL A 54 -1.97 -5.47 -15.01
N SER A 55 -1.85 -4.37 -14.27
CA SER A 55 -1.20 -3.15 -14.76
C SER A 55 0.30 -3.34 -15.07
N LEU A 56 0.95 -4.32 -14.44
CA LEU A 56 2.35 -4.67 -14.67
C LEU A 56 2.52 -5.78 -15.72
N GLY A 57 1.42 -6.26 -16.34
CA GLY A 57 1.46 -7.30 -17.37
C GLY A 57 1.45 -8.73 -16.82
N TYR A 58 1.12 -8.92 -15.55
CA TYR A 58 0.96 -10.23 -14.93
C TYR A 58 -0.52 -10.61 -14.78
N PRO A 59 -0.88 -11.90 -14.85
CA PRO A 59 -2.18 -12.34 -14.38
C PRO A 59 -2.31 -12.11 -12.86
N ASP A 60 -3.54 -12.08 -12.36
CA ASP A 60 -3.78 -12.05 -10.91
C ASP A 60 -3.17 -13.30 -10.24
N GLY A 61 -2.71 -13.13 -9.00
CA GLY A 61 -1.92 -14.10 -8.24
C GLY A 61 -0.42 -13.80 -8.15
N GLU A 62 0.28 -14.54 -7.27
CA GLU A 62 1.70 -14.33 -6.95
C GLU A 62 2.66 -14.89 -8.03
N VAL A 63 2.44 -14.52 -9.31
CA VAL A 63 3.34 -14.87 -10.42
C VAL A 63 4.49 -13.87 -10.54
N ILE A 64 4.25 -12.60 -10.21
CA ILE A 64 5.27 -11.56 -10.18
C ILE A 64 6.34 -11.85 -9.13
N GLY A 65 7.58 -11.41 -9.38
CA GLY A 65 8.64 -11.48 -8.38
C GLY A 65 8.40 -10.49 -7.22
N ARG A 66 8.64 -10.93 -5.97
CA ARG A 66 8.52 -10.11 -4.75
C ARG A 66 9.21 -8.75 -4.86
N THR A 67 10.44 -8.71 -5.39
CA THR A 67 11.22 -7.46 -5.51
C THR A 67 10.54 -6.44 -6.42
N GLU A 68 9.94 -6.91 -7.52
CA GLU A 68 9.23 -6.05 -8.46
C GLU A 68 7.92 -5.55 -7.87
N PHE A 69 7.16 -6.43 -7.21
CA PHE A 69 5.95 -6.05 -6.48
C PHE A 69 6.23 -4.96 -5.43
N VAL A 70 7.24 -5.17 -4.58
CA VAL A 70 7.66 -4.17 -3.57
C VAL A 70 8.11 -2.86 -4.23
N SER A 71 8.81 -2.93 -5.37
CA SER A 71 9.20 -1.74 -6.13
C SER A 71 7.99 -0.95 -6.60
N ALA A 72 6.95 -1.63 -7.11
CA ALA A 72 5.71 -1.00 -7.55
C ALA A 72 4.98 -0.32 -6.38
N VAL A 73 4.84 -0.99 -5.24
CA VAL A 73 4.27 -0.38 -4.01
C VAL A 73 5.06 0.88 -3.61
N GLY A 74 6.40 0.83 -3.66
CA GLY A 74 7.24 1.98 -3.35
C GLY A 74 7.16 3.14 -4.34
N ARG A 75 6.75 2.89 -5.59
CA ARG A 75 6.44 3.99 -6.53
C ARG A 75 5.20 4.75 -6.10
N ILE A 76 4.16 4.04 -5.63
CA ILE A 76 2.92 4.62 -5.13
C ILE A 76 3.17 5.36 -3.81
N ALA A 77 3.77 4.70 -2.82
CA ALA A 77 4.00 5.27 -1.49
C ALA A 77 4.79 6.59 -1.53
N ARG A 78 5.74 6.73 -2.47
CA ARG A 78 6.59 7.91 -2.62
C ARG A 78 5.84 9.18 -3.03
N VAL A 79 4.73 9.07 -3.75
CA VAL A 79 3.98 10.25 -4.24
C VAL A 79 2.85 10.69 -3.32
N LEU A 80 2.43 9.81 -2.40
CA LEU A 80 1.29 10.08 -1.52
C LEU A 80 1.73 10.85 -0.26
N SER A 81 0.98 11.90 0.07
CA SER A 81 1.07 12.58 1.36
C SER A 81 0.20 11.93 2.44
N VAL A 82 -0.84 11.19 2.03
CA VAL A 82 -1.70 10.37 2.90
C VAL A 82 -1.11 8.98 3.20
N PRO A 83 -1.64 8.24 4.18
CA PRO A 83 -1.26 6.85 4.45
C PRO A 83 -1.59 5.90 3.29
N LEU A 84 -0.71 4.92 3.05
CA LEU A 84 -0.91 3.82 2.11
C LEU A 84 -0.90 2.47 2.85
N SER A 85 -1.93 1.64 2.64
CA SER A 85 -1.93 0.22 2.98
C SER A 85 -1.62 -0.62 1.74
N ALA A 86 -0.77 -1.64 1.85
CA ALA A 86 -0.45 -2.53 0.74
C ALA A 86 -1.19 -3.86 0.89
N ASP A 87 -1.97 -4.23 -0.12
CA ASP A 87 -2.49 -5.59 -0.31
C ASP A 87 -1.35 -6.49 -0.82
N VAL A 88 -0.84 -7.40 0.03
CA VAL A 88 0.34 -8.22 -0.27
C VAL A 88 0.00 -9.66 -0.64
N VAL A 89 -1.25 -9.93 -1.03
CA VAL A 89 -1.73 -11.27 -1.40
C VAL A 89 -1.54 -12.27 -0.25
N ALA A 90 -0.72 -13.31 -0.41
CA ALA A 90 -0.41 -14.29 0.63
C ALA A 90 0.92 -13.97 1.35
N GLY A 91 1.59 -12.88 0.97
CA GLY A 91 2.81 -12.38 1.60
C GLY A 91 4.11 -12.87 0.94
N PHE A 92 4.05 -13.46 -0.27
CA PHE A 92 5.23 -13.92 -1.03
C PHE A 92 6.12 -14.90 -0.24
N GLY A 93 5.51 -15.87 0.44
CA GLY A 93 6.20 -16.85 1.27
C GLY A 93 5.25 -17.90 1.84
N LYS A 94 5.76 -19.09 2.13
CA LYS A 94 5.00 -20.19 2.76
C LYS A 94 5.24 -20.28 4.27
N THR A 95 6.27 -19.62 4.75
CA THR A 95 6.64 -19.60 6.18
C THR A 95 6.55 -18.20 6.75
N THR A 96 6.32 -18.08 8.06
CA THR A 96 6.35 -16.79 8.77
C THR A 96 7.66 -16.04 8.53
N LYS A 97 8.79 -16.75 8.43
CA LYS A 97 10.10 -16.14 8.18
C LYS A 97 10.15 -15.47 6.80
N GLU A 98 9.60 -16.10 5.78
CA GLU A 98 9.55 -15.56 4.41
C GLU A 98 8.59 -14.37 4.33
N VAL A 99 7.40 -14.48 4.92
CA VAL A 99 6.43 -13.38 4.99
C VAL A 99 7.02 -12.17 5.73
N LEU A 100 7.77 -12.38 6.81
CA LEU A 100 8.46 -11.30 7.52
C LEU A 100 9.49 -10.55 6.67
N VAL A 101 10.11 -11.22 5.68
CA VAL A 101 10.99 -10.54 4.72
C VAL A 101 10.16 -9.58 3.86
N THR A 102 9.00 -10.01 3.38
CA THR A 102 8.08 -9.18 2.60
C THR A 102 7.54 -8.02 3.41
N VAL A 103 7.06 -8.25 4.64
CA VAL A 103 6.59 -7.20 5.56
C VAL A 103 7.65 -6.13 5.77
N LYS A 104 8.89 -6.52 6.07
CA LYS A 104 10.00 -5.57 6.24
C LYS A 104 10.31 -4.79 4.96
N ALA A 105 10.19 -5.44 3.80
CA ALA A 105 10.42 -4.79 2.51
C ALA A 105 9.31 -3.76 2.20
N ILE A 106 8.05 -4.09 2.48
CA ILE A 106 6.91 -3.17 2.33
C ILE A 106 7.01 -2.00 3.30
N LEU A 107 7.36 -2.22 4.57
CA LEU A 107 7.56 -1.11 5.51
C LEU A 107 8.67 -0.16 5.04
N LYS A 108 9.73 -0.66 4.39
CA LYS A 108 10.78 0.20 3.81
C LYS A 108 10.31 1.08 2.65
N THR A 109 9.17 0.79 2.04
CA THR A 109 8.63 1.63 0.95
C THR A 109 7.94 2.90 1.47
N GLY A 110 7.60 2.94 2.76
CA GLY A 110 6.80 4.01 3.36
C GLY A 110 5.31 3.67 3.52
N ALA A 111 4.87 2.49 3.06
CA ALA A 111 3.54 1.97 3.39
C ALA A 111 3.39 1.77 4.91
N VAL A 112 2.19 1.95 5.44
CA VAL A 112 1.90 1.90 6.89
C VAL A 112 0.96 0.78 7.30
N GLY A 113 0.27 0.17 6.33
CA GLY A 113 -0.64 -0.94 6.51
C GLY A 113 -0.30 -2.09 5.56
N ILE A 114 -0.68 -3.29 5.95
CA ILE A 114 -0.58 -4.51 5.14
C ILE A 114 -1.87 -5.29 5.34
N ASN A 115 -2.45 -5.80 4.24
CA ASN A 115 -3.55 -6.75 4.26
C ASN A 115 -3.26 -7.96 3.36
#